data_AF-A0A7X0Y710-F1
#
_entry.id   AF-A0A7X0Y710-F1
#
_cell.length_a   1.000
_cell.length_b   1.000
_cell.length_c   1.000
_cell.angle_alpha   90.00
_cell.angle_beta   90.00
_cell.angle_gamma   90.00
#
_symmetry.space_group_name_H-M   'P 1'
#
loop_
_entity.id
_entity.type
_entity.pdbx_description
1 polymer ?
#
loop_
_entity_poly.entity_id
_entity_poly.type
_entity_poly.pdbx_seq_one_letter_code
_entity_poly.pdbx_strand_id
1 'polypeptide(L)'
;MENSLINRKNGYLIILIAILTGTLYQLSPHVITDSVAKGAIEILFNTTVMFATLYILLKSEFLDWFKHFSFKWLIIGIPFLLVVGTLMSSIWAMISGGTTANSVNSVLTWNYVITHVPFMLLGEELLSIGVLYAAWKKLGWKFWQASLLCAVLFALWHLPSYDYNLLQCLVTIIPSRLVLNYLFKKSNSIWVTWIVHITFDVITFLPILLN
;
A
#
# COMPACT_ATOMS: atom_id res chain seq x y z
N MET A 1 15.07 -25.26 -7.19
CA MET A 1 14.18 -24.33 -6.47
C MET A 1 13.45 -25.14 -5.41
N GLU A 2 13.97 -25.13 -4.19
CA GLU A 2 13.39 -25.88 -3.07
C GLU A 2 11.95 -25.46 -2.79
N ASN A 3 11.10 -26.46 -2.56
CA ASN A 3 9.76 -26.31 -2.03
C ASN A 3 9.85 -25.48 -0.73
N SER A 4 9.39 -24.22 -0.76
CA SER A 4 9.13 -23.53 0.50
C SER A 4 7.99 -24.28 1.18
N LEU A 5 8.34 -25.09 2.19
CA LEU A 5 7.37 -25.72 3.06
C LEU A 5 6.38 -24.65 3.52
N ILE A 6 5.09 -24.87 3.26
CA ILE A 6 3.99 -24.01 3.66
C ILE A 6 4.14 -23.74 5.17
N ASN A 7 4.63 -22.54 5.52
CA ASN A 7 4.85 -22.13 6.90
C ASN A 7 3.66 -21.29 7.37
N ARG A 8 2.57 -21.99 7.72
CA ARG A 8 1.29 -21.34 8.05
C ARG A 8 1.37 -20.44 9.28
N LYS A 9 2.20 -20.81 10.26
CA LYS A 9 2.41 -20.00 11.47
C LYS A 9 2.91 -18.60 11.11
N ASN A 10 3.95 -18.51 10.28
CA ASN A 10 4.47 -17.21 9.83
C ASN A 10 3.43 -16.48 8.98
N GLY A 11 2.68 -17.19 8.14
CA GLY A 11 1.59 -16.61 7.35
C GLY A 11 0.53 -15.91 8.20
N TYR A 12 0.00 -16.60 9.22
CA TYR A 12 -1.00 -16.01 10.12
C TYR A 12 -0.42 -14.85 10.95
N LEU A 13 0.81 -14.99 11.46
CA LEU A 13 1.46 -13.93 12.24
C LEU A 13 1.66 -12.65 11.43
N ILE A 14 2.14 -12.75 10.18
CA ILE A 14 2.34 -11.58 9.32
C ILE A 14 1.02 -10.87 9.06
N ILE A 15 -0.05 -11.61 8.74
CA ILE A 15 -1.37 -11.01 8.47
C ILE A 15 -1.92 -10.35 9.74
N LEU A 16 -1.85 -11.02 10.89
CA LEU A 16 -2.31 -10.45 12.16
C LEU A 16 -1.55 -9.18 12.52
N ILE A 17 -0.22 -9.20 12.40
CA ILE A 17 0.61 -8.02 12.70
C ILE A 17 0.28 -6.90 11.71
N ALA A 18 0.13 -7.17 10.41
CA ALA A 18 -0.26 -6.15 9.43
C ALA A 18 -1.63 -5.50 9.76
N ILE A 19 -2.61 -6.31 10.18
CA ILE A 19 -3.92 -5.79 10.65
C ILE A 19 -3.77 -4.90 11.88
N LEU A 20 -2.96 -5.31 12.85
CA LEU A 20 -2.69 -4.50 14.04
C LEU A 20 -1.96 -3.21 13.66
N THR A 21 -0.93 -3.27 12.81
CA THR A 21 -0.18 -2.12 12.34
C THR A 21 -1.08 -1.13 11.61
N GLY A 22 -1.84 -1.57 10.60
CA GLY A 22 -2.73 -0.69 9.85
C GLY A 22 -3.84 -0.07 10.70
N THR A 23 -4.36 -0.82 11.68
CA THR A 23 -5.37 -0.30 12.63
C THR A 23 -4.77 0.70 13.62
N LEU A 24 -3.62 0.38 14.22
CA LEU A 24 -2.93 1.28 15.16
C LEU A 24 -2.49 2.58 14.50
N TYR A 25 -2.06 2.51 13.23
CA TYR A 25 -1.72 3.70 12.45
C TYR A 25 -2.91 4.67 12.35
N GLN A 26 -4.12 4.17 12.07
CA GLN A 26 -5.34 5.00 12.01
C GLN A 26 -5.74 5.61 13.36
N LEU A 27 -5.43 4.93 14.47
CA LEU A 27 -5.70 5.45 15.81
C LEU A 27 -4.66 6.48 16.26
N SER A 28 -3.49 6.52 15.62
CA SER A 28 -2.37 7.37 16.03
C SER A 28 -2.71 8.86 16.18
N PRO A 29 -3.55 9.50 15.31
CA PRO A 29 -3.87 10.92 15.47
C PRO A 29 -4.69 11.23 16.73
N HIS A 30 -5.37 10.23 17.30
CA HIS A 30 -6.22 10.37 18.47
C HIS A 30 -5.47 10.16 19.78
N VAL A 31 -4.35 9.42 19.73
CA VAL A 31 -3.59 9.00 20.92
C VAL A 31 -2.35 9.87 21.11
N ILE A 32 -1.64 10.17 20.04
CA ILE A 32 -0.45 11.03 20.09
C ILE A 32 -0.93 12.46 19.96
N THR A 33 -0.49 13.35 20.85
CA THR A 33 -0.83 14.77 20.81
C THR A 33 0.36 15.64 20.39
N ASP A 34 1.58 15.16 20.63
CA ASP A 34 2.84 15.81 20.26
C ASP A 34 3.05 15.85 18.73
N SER A 35 3.34 17.03 18.18
CA SER A 35 3.42 17.25 16.73
C SER A 35 4.64 16.62 16.07
N VAL A 36 5.77 16.52 16.79
CA VAL A 36 7.00 15.90 16.28
C VAL A 36 6.83 14.38 16.23
N ALA A 37 6.31 13.79 17.31
CA ALA A 37 5.99 12.37 17.37
C ALA A 37 4.94 11.97 16.34
N LYS A 38 3.91 12.80 16.11
CA LYS A 38 2.92 12.59 15.04
C LYS A 38 3.58 12.48 13.67
N GLY A 39 4.40 13.46 13.29
CA GLY A 39 5.08 13.44 11.98
C GLY A 39 6.00 12.23 11.82
N ALA A 40 6.77 11.86 12.85
CA ALA A 40 7.63 10.68 12.80
C ALA A 40 6.82 9.37 12.62
N ILE A 41 5.68 9.26 13.28
CA ILE A 41 4.79 8.10 13.21
C ILE A 41 4.10 8.03 11.85
N GLU A 42 3.62 9.16 11.33
CA GLU A 42 3.03 9.26 9.99
C GLU A 42 3.97 8.70 8.92
N ILE A 43 5.26 9.05 8.99
CA ILE A 43 6.28 8.70 8.00
C ILE A 43 6.81 7.27 8.16
N LEU A 44 7.12 6.85 9.39
CA LEU A 44 7.98 5.68 9.63
C LEU A 44 7.27 4.50 10.30
N PHE A 45 6.07 4.64 10.85
CA PHE A 45 5.46 3.60 11.67
C PHE A 45 5.23 2.29 10.88
N ASN A 46 4.50 2.37 9.76
CA ASN A 46 4.23 1.20 8.93
C ASN A 46 5.53 0.58 8.41
N THR A 47 6.44 1.41 7.91
CA THR A 47 7.75 0.99 7.39
C THR A 47 8.55 0.24 8.44
N THR A 48 8.71 0.81 9.63
CA THR A 48 9.53 0.24 10.69
C THR A 48 8.96 -1.08 11.21
N VAL A 49 7.67 -1.09 11.56
CA VAL A 49 7.02 -2.27 12.14
C VAL A 49 6.95 -3.41 11.11
N MET A 50 6.56 -3.11 9.87
CA MET A 50 6.45 -4.15 8.84
C MET A 50 7.82 -4.61 8.35
N PHE A 51 8.81 -3.73 8.20
CA PHE A 51 10.16 -4.15 7.86
C PHE A 51 10.73 -5.11 8.90
N ALA A 52 10.65 -4.75 10.19
CA ALA A 52 11.14 -5.62 11.27
C ALA A 52 10.41 -6.97 11.27
N THR A 53 9.07 -6.96 11.16
CA THR A 53 8.24 -8.17 11.13
C THR A 53 8.62 -9.08 9.97
N LEU A 54 8.69 -8.53 8.75
CA LEU A 54 9.01 -9.30 7.54
C LEU A 54 10.46 -9.79 7.57
N TYR A 55 11.40 -8.97 8.02
CA TYR A 55 12.79 -9.37 8.19
C TYR A 55 12.94 -10.55 9.17
N ILE A 56 12.29 -10.49 10.33
CA ILE A 56 12.37 -11.55 11.34
C ILE A 56 11.70 -12.85 10.86
N LEU A 57 10.52 -12.75 10.23
CA LEU A 57 9.70 -13.92 9.89
C LEU A 57 10.00 -14.54 8.52
N LEU A 58 10.53 -13.76 7.57
CA LEU A 58 10.82 -14.23 6.20
C LEU A 58 12.32 -14.23 5.87
N LYS A 59 13.14 -13.45 6.58
CA LYS A 59 14.61 -13.40 6.43
C LYS A 59 15.05 -13.22 4.97
N SER A 60 15.68 -14.24 4.38
CA SER A 60 16.22 -14.20 3.02
C SER A 60 15.14 -14.01 1.96
N GLU A 61 13.94 -14.56 2.16
CA GLU A 61 12.82 -14.37 1.23
C GLU A 61 12.38 -12.91 1.17
N PHE A 62 12.42 -12.19 2.29
CA PHE A 62 12.12 -10.76 2.34
C PHE A 62 13.23 -9.92 1.71
N LEU A 63 14.48 -10.21 2.05
CA LEU A 63 15.63 -9.51 1.46
C LEU A 63 15.71 -9.70 -0.06
N ASP A 64 15.21 -10.82 -0.58
CA ASP A 64 15.13 -11.06 -2.02
C ASP A 64 14.27 -10.02 -2.74
N TRP A 65 13.20 -9.49 -2.11
CA TRP A 65 12.32 -8.49 -2.72
C TRP A 65 13.05 -7.19 -3.10
N PHE A 66 14.17 -6.90 -2.43
CA PHE A 66 14.99 -5.70 -2.66
C PHE A 66 16.12 -5.93 -3.66
N LYS A 67 16.36 -7.17 -4.10
CA LYS A 67 17.44 -7.51 -5.04
C LYS A 67 17.03 -7.38 -6.50
N HIS A 68 15.74 -7.50 -6.77
CA HIS A 68 15.20 -7.50 -8.12
C HIS A 68 14.78 -6.10 -8.54
N PHE A 69 14.95 -5.78 -9.82
CA PHE A 69 14.43 -4.58 -10.45
C PHE A 69 14.04 -4.88 -11.89
N SER A 70 12.95 -4.28 -12.38
CA SER A 70 12.49 -4.51 -13.76
C SER A 70 11.94 -3.26 -14.40
N PHE A 71 12.72 -2.68 -15.32
CA PHE A 71 12.30 -1.54 -16.13
C PHE A 71 11.06 -1.84 -16.97
N LYS A 72 10.97 -3.06 -17.52
CA LYS A 72 9.79 -3.50 -18.29
C LYS A 72 8.51 -3.33 -17.48
N TRP A 73 8.49 -3.80 -16.24
CA TRP A 73 7.30 -3.74 -15.39
C TRP A 73 7.04 -2.34 -14.82
N LEU A 74 8.06 -1.48 -14.73
CA LEU A 74 7.89 -0.06 -14.40
C LEU A 74 7.18 0.68 -15.56
N ILE A 75 7.67 0.51 -16.79
CA ILE A 75 7.09 1.15 -18.00
C ILE A 75 5.65 0.71 -18.24
N ILE A 76 5.33 -0.56 -17.96
CA ILE A 76 3.94 -1.06 -18.06
C ILE A 76 3.12 -0.61 -16.85
N GLY A 77 3.70 -0.65 -15.65
CA GLY A 77 3.00 -0.44 -14.39
C GLY A 77 2.50 0.98 -14.19
N ILE A 78 3.33 1.99 -14.50
CA ILE A 78 2.97 3.41 -14.36
C ILE A 78 1.70 3.76 -15.16
N PRO A 79 1.65 3.60 -16.49
CA PRO A 79 0.46 3.95 -17.26
C PRO A 79 -0.73 3.06 -16.89
N PHE A 80 -0.50 1.78 -16.58
CA PHE A 80 -1.61 0.89 -16.22
C PHE A 80 -2.27 1.30 -14.89
N LEU A 81 -1.47 1.63 -13.87
CA LEU A 81 -2.00 2.10 -12.59
C LEU A 81 -2.71 3.45 -12.75
N LEU A 82 -2.14 4.39 -13.53
CA LEU A 82 -2.78 5.67 -13.83
C LEU A 82 -4.15 5.48 -14.49
N VAL A 83 -4.24 4.64 -15.53
CA VAL A 83 -5.49 4.36 -16.22
C VAL A 83 -6.52 3.72 -15.28
N VAL A 84 -6.13 2.70 -14.51
CA VAL A 84 -7.06 2.02 -13.59
C VAL A 84 -7.53 2.96 -12.49
N GLY A 85 -6.62 3.68 -11.84
CA GLY A 85 -6.95 4.59 -10.74
C GLY A 85 -7.84 5.75 -11.20
N THR A 86 -7.52 6.38 -12.33
CA THR A 86 -8.33 7.49 -12.89
C THR A 86 -9.70 7.00 -13.34
N LEU A 87 -9.76 5.88 -14.07
CA LEU A 87 -11.02 5.29 -14.55
C LEU A 87 -11.96 4.98 -13.38
N MET A 88 -11.46 4.31 -12.33
CA MET A 88 -12.29 3.94 -11.19
C MET A 88 -12.74 5.15 -10.37
N SER A 89 -11.91 6.18 -10.25
CA SER A 89 -12.28 7.46 -9.64
C SER A 89 -13.38 8.16 -10.44
N SER A 90 -13.27 8.21 -11.78
CA SER A 90 -14.29 8.80 -12.65
C SER A 90 -15.61 8.02 -12.64
N ILE A 91 -15.55 6.68 -12.63
CA ILE A 91 -16.74 5.82 -12.50
C ILE A 91 -17.43 6.11 -11.17
N TRP A 92 -16.67 6.16 -10.07
CA TRP A 92 -17.22 6.49 -8.76
C TRP A 92 -17.92 7.85 -8.79
N ALA A 93 -17.21 8.91 -9.19
CA ALA A 93 -17.75 10.27 -9.25
C ALA A 93 -19.04 10.37 -10.07
N MET A 94 -19.14 9.64 -11.18
CA MET A 94 -20.35 9.59 -12.02
C MET A 94 -21.53 8.94 -11.30
N ILE A 95 -21.29 7.87 -10.52
CA ILE A 95 -22.34 7.12 -9.83
C ILE A 95 -22.77 7.82 -8.53
N SER A 96 -21.83 8.42 -7.80
CA SER A 96 -22.07 9.04 -6.49
C SER A 96 -22.39 10.54 -6.57
N GLY A 97 -22.24 11.17 -7.74
CA GLY A 97 -22.41 12.63 -7.91
C GLY A 97 -21.23 13.47 -7.40
N GLY A 98 -20.09 12.83 -7.10
CA GLY A 98 -18.87 13.49 -6.60
C GLY A 98 -17.98 12.55 -5.79
N THR A 99 -16.80 13.03 -5.37
CA THR A 99 -15.84 12.27 -4.56
C THR A 99 -15.58 12.96 -3.23
N THR A 100 -15.53 12.19 -2.14
CA THR A 100 -14.96 12.68 -0.89
C THR A 100 -13.47 12.99 -1.10
N ALA A 101 -13.05 14.20 -0.77
CA ALA A 101 -11.64 14.58 -0.85
C ALA A 101 -10.81 13.78 0.15
N ASN A 102 -9.60 13.39 -0.25
CA ASN A 102 -8.67 12.73 0.67
C ASN A 102 -8.15 13.76 1.69
N SER A 103 -8.11 13.41 2.97
CA SER A 103 -7.60 14.29 4.03
C SER A 103 -6.17 14.78 3.81
N VAL A 104 -5.33 14.02 3.10
CA VAL A 104 -3.95 14.40 2.75
C VAL A 104 -3.89 15.69 1.91
N ASN A 105 -4.95 15.99 1.16
CA ASN A 105 -5.03 17.17 0.31
C ASN A 105 -4.86 18.48 1.10
N SER A 106 -5.20 18.47 2.40
CA SER A 106 -5.08 19.64 3.29
C SER A 106 -3.65 19.98 3.72
N VAL A 107 -2.73 19.03 3.63
CA VAL A 107 -1.33 19.17 4.08
C VAL A 107 -0.32 19.10 2.92
N LEU A 108 -0.83 18.91 1.71
CA LEU A 108 -0.03 18.58 0.54
C LEU A 108 0.78 19.80 0.06
N THR A 109 2.10 19.67 0.11
CA THR A 109 3.07 20.65 -0.42
C THR A 109 4.22 19.88 -1.06
N TRP A 110 5.02 20.54 -1.91
CA TRP A 110 6.23 19.90 -2.47
C TRP A 110 7.18 19.40 -1.38
N ASN A 111 7.33 20.15 -0.28
CA ASN A 111 8.13 19.74 0.85
C ASN A 111 7.56 18.46 1.51
N TYR A 112 6.25 18.41 1.74
CA TYR A 112 5.57 17.23 2.28
C TYR A 112 5.79 16.01 1.37
N VAL A 113 5.59 16.18 0.06
CA VAL A 113 5.79 15.11 -0.92
C VAL A 113 7.22 14.56 -0.87
N ILE A 114 8.24 15.41 -0.86
CA ILE A 114 9.64 14.94 -0.87
C ILE A 114 10.03 14.26 0.45
N THR A 115 9.53 14.77 1.59
CA THR A 115 9.99 14.33 2.91
C THR A 115 9.16 13.20 3.51
N HIS A 116 7.90 13.03 3.11
CA HIS A 116 6.97 12.07 3.71
C HIS A 116 6.62 10.93 2.74
N VAL A 117 6.14 11.27 1.53
CA VAL A 117 5.51 10.31 0.60
C VAL A 117 6.40 9.09 0.30
N PRO A 118 7.70 9.21 -0.02
CA PRO A 118 8.53 8.04 -0.31
C PRO A 118 8.55 7.02 0.83
N PHE A 119 8.65 7.47 2.07
CA PHE A 119 8.74 6.59 3.24
C PHE A 119 7.37 6.04 3.65
N MET A 120 6.33 6.86 3.58
CA MET A 120 4.94 6.44 3.82
C MET A 120 4.54 5.33 2.85
N LEU A 121 4.77 5.55 1.55
CA LEU A 121 4.41 4.58 0.52
C LEU A 121 5.28 3.32 0.58
N LEU A 122 6.54 3.41 1.02
CA LEU A 122 7.33 2.20 1.29
C LEU A 122 6.68 1.36 2.41
N GLY A 123 6.20 2.02 3.46
CA GLY A 123 5.47 1.39 4.55
C GLY A 123 4.19 0.72 4.09
N GLU A 124 3.42 1.40 3.23
CA GLU A 124 2.22 0.83 2.61
C GLU A 124 2.52 -0.38 1.72
N GLU A 125 3.59 -0.33 0.93
CA GLU A 125 4.01 -1.47 0.10
C GLU A 125 4.44 -2.65 0.96
N LEU A 126 5.24 -2.43 2.00
CA LEU A 126 5.66 -3.48 2.94
C LEU A 126 4.47 -4.11 3.66
N LEU A 127 3.53 -3.28 4.10
CA LEU A 127 2.32 -3.72 4.78
C LEU A 127 1.44 -4.56 3.84
N SER A 128 1.20 -4.07 2.63
CA SER A 128 0.34 -4.71 1.63
C SER A 128 0.95 -5.99 1.06
N ILE A 129 2.20 -5.93 0.60
CA ILE A 129 2.90 -7.08 0.03
C ILE A 129 3.19 -8.12 1.10
N GLY A 130 3.41 -7.71 2.35
CA GLY A 130 3.47 -8.62 3.49
C GLY A 130 2.21 -9.50 3.60
N VAL A 131 1.02 -8.90 3.57
CA VAL A 131 -0.27 -9.63 3.56
C VAL A 131 -0.41 -10.52 2.33
N LEU A 132 -0.14 -9.98 1.14
CA LEU A 132 -0.21 -10.73 -0.12
C LEU A 132 0.69 -11.97 -0.08
N TYR A 133 1.95 -11.79 0.30
CA TYR A 133 2.96 -12.85 0.31
C TYR A 133 2.64 -13.89 1.39
N ALA A 134 2.20 -13.47 2.57
CA ALA A 134 1.77 -14.36 3.62
C ALA A 134 0.61 -15.26 3.16
N ALA A 135 -0.46 -14.68 2.63
CA ALA A 135 -1.60 -15.46 2.13
C ALA A 135 -1.20 -16.37 0.94
N TRP A 136 -0.47 -15.83 -0.04
CA TRP A 136 -0.12 -16.57 -1.25
C TRP A 136 0.93 -17.66 -1.00
N LYS A 137 2.07 -17.30 -0.41
CA LYS A 137 3.25 -18.17 -0.30
C LYS A 137 3.33 -18.93 1.02
N LYS A 138 2.77 -18.38 2.11
CA LYS A 138 2.85 -19.01 3.44
C LYS A 138 1.60 -19.77 3.84
N LEU A 139 0.41 -19.32 3.42
CA LEU A 139 -0.85 -20.04 3.62
C LEU A 139 -1.25 -20.92 2.43
N GLY A 140 -0.62 -20.73 1.27
CA GLY A 140 -0.87 -21.52 0.05
C GLY A 140 -2.18 -21.14 -0.66
N TRP A 141 -2.71 -19.93 -0.45
CA TRP A 141 -3.89 -19.46 -1.16
C TRP A 141 -3.60 -19.24 -2.65
N LYS A 142 -4.63 -19.30 -3.48
CA LYS A 142 -4.49 -18.88 -4.89
C LYS A 142 -4.17 -17.38 -4.91
N PHE A 143 -3.34 -16.96 -5.87
CA PHE A 143 -2.92 -15.57 -5.97
C PHE A 143 -4.11 -14.59 -5.98
N TRP A 144 -5.20 -14.91 -6.68
CA TRP A 144 -6.38 -14.02 -6.74
C TRP A 144 -7.05 -13.86 -5.36
N GLN A 145 -7.07 -14.91 -4.52
CA GLN A 145 -7.64 -14.84 -3.17
C GLN A 145 -6.76 -13.99 -2.26
N ALA A 146 -5.44 -14.21 -2.31
CA ALA A 146 -4.47 -13.44 -1.54
C ALA A 146 -4.46 -11.96 -1.97
N SER A 147 -4.55 -11.70 -3.28
CA SER A 147 -4.60 -10.36 -3.85
C SER A 147 -5.87 -9.61 -3.46
N LEU A 148 -7.03 -10.29 -3.48
CA LEU A 148 -8.29 -9.70 -3.04
C LEU A 148 -8.28 -9.40 -1.54
N LEU A 149 -7.80 -10.33 -0.69
CA LEU A 149 -7.65 -10.08 0.75
C LEU A 149 -6.78 -8.85 1.03
N CYS A 150 -5.61 -8.80 0.39
CA CYS A 150 -4.69 -7.66 0.49
C CYS A 150 -5.36 -6.36 0.06
N ALA A 151 -6.04 -6.33 -1.09
CA ALA A 151 -6.68 -5.14 -1.61
C ALA A 151 -7.83 -4.64 -0.73
N VAL A 152 -8.65 -5.55 -0.20
CA VAL A 152 -9.75 -5.20 0.73
C VAL A 152 -9.19 -4.62 2.02
N LEU A 153 -8.22 -5.28 2.67
CA LEU A 153 -7.61 -4.75 3.89
C LEU A 153 -6.97 -3.38 3.65
N PHE A 154 -6.26 -3.22 2.54
CA PHE A 154 -5.66 -1.95 2.15
C PHE A 154 -6.70 -0.84 1.98
N ALA A 155 -7.81 -1.11 1.29
CA ALA A 155 -8.91 -0.16 1.15
C ALA A 155 -9.57 0.20 2.50
N LEU A 156 -9.72 -0.77 3.40
CA LEU A 156 -10.28 -0.53 4.73
C LEU A 156 -9.36 0.38 5.58
N TRP A 157 -8.05 0.24 5.47
CA TRP A 157 -7.11 1.12 6.19
C TRP A 157 -7.12 2.57 5.67
N HIS A 158 -7.72 2.83 4.52
CA HIS A 158 -7.88 4.18 3.97
C HIS A 158 -9.18 4.88 4.41
N LEU A 159 -10.10 4.19 5.11
CA LEU A 159 -11.40 4.75 5.48
C LEU A 159 -11.31 6.13 6.16
N PRO A 160 -10.42 6.36 7.15
CA PRO A 160 -10.35 7.67 7.80
C PRO A 160 -9.95 8.80 6.85
N SER A 161 -9.14 8.51 5.82
CA SER A 161 -8.72 9.50 4.82
C SER A 161 -9.84 9.92 3.87
N TYR A 162 -10.92 9.13 3.77
CA TYR A 162 -12.06 9.36 2.89
C TYR A 162 -13.37 9.55 3.68
N ASP A 163 -13.30 10.12 4.88
CA ASP A 163 -14.46 10.38 5.75
C ASP A 163 -15.35 9.13 5.95
N TYR A 164 -14.71 7.97 6.09
CA TYR A 164 -15.34 6.67 6.24
C TYR A 164 -16.29 6.28 5.10
N ASN A 165 -16.13 6.86 3.91
CA ASN A 165 -16.86 6.46 2.71
C ASN A 165 -16.38 5.10 2.19
N LEU A 166 -16.97 4.04 2.76
CA LEU A 166 -16.60 2.66 2.46
C LEU A 166 -16.71 2.32 0.98
N LEU A 167 -17.80 2.70 0.33
CA LEU A 167 -18.01 2.37 -1.08
C LEU A 167 -16.99 3.07 -1.97
N GLN A 168 -16.66 4.35 -1.70
CA GLN A 168 -15.59 5.04 -2.41
C GLN A 168 -14.27 4.28 -2.28
N CYS A 169 -13.85 3.94 -1.05
CA CYS A 169 -12.60 3.20 -0.83
C CYS A 169 -12.59 1.85 -1.56
N LEU A 170 -13.67 1.08 -1.48
CA LEU A 170 -13.74 -0.21 -2.17
C LEU A 170 -13.65 -0.07 -3.68
N VAL A 171 -14.34 0.93 -4.27
CA VAL A 171 -14.38 1.13 -5.71
C VAL A 171 -13.07 1.70 -6.25
N THR A 172 -12.44 2.66 -5.56
CA THR A 172 -11.27 3.37 -6.09
C THR A 172 -9.94 2.75 -5.66
N ILE A 173 -9.85 2.18 -4.46
CA ILE A 173 -8.57 1.70 -3.90
C ILE A 173 -8.30 0.22 -4.24
N ILE A 174 -9.31 -0.64 -4.21
CA ILE A 174 -9.12 -2.08 -4.50
C ILE A 174 -8.50 -2.28 -5.89
N PRO A 175 -9.01 -1.68 -6.98
CA PRO A 175 -8.47 -1.92 -8.32
C PRO A 175 -6.99 -1.51 -8.44
N SER A 176 -6.64 -0.33 -7.91
CA SER A 176 -5.26 0.16 -7.85
C SER A 176 -4.34 -0.81 -7.10
N ARG A 177 -4.81 -1.36 -5.97
CA ARG A 177 -4.04 -2.35 -5.20
C ARG A 177 -3.89 -3.69 -5.90
N LEU A 178 -4.92 -4.13 -6.64
CA LEU A 178 -4.84 -5.34 -7.47
C LEU A 178 -3.76 -5.21 -8.56
N VAL A 179 -3.63 -4.02 -9.17
CA VAL A 179 -2.56 -3.71 -10.14
C VAL A 179 -1.18 -3.86 -9.48
N LEU A 180 -0.95 -3.20 -8.35
CA LEU A 180 0.34 -3.25 -7.66
C LEU A 180 0.69 -4.67 -7.17
N ASN A 181 -0.30 -5.42 -6.66
CA ASN A 181 -0.14 -6.84 -6.31
C ASN A 181 0.30 -7.69 -7.52
N TYR A 182 -0.28 -7.42 -8.69
CA TYR A 182 0.09 -8.10 -9.93
C TYR A 182 1.51 -7.72 -10.38
N LEU A 183 1.91 -6.46 -10.27
CA LEU A 183 3.27 -6.02 -10.56
C LEU A 183 4.27 -6.73 -9.65
N PHE A 184 4.01 -6.82 -8.35
CA PHE A 184 4.86 -7.57 -7.43
C PHE A 184 4.98 -9.05 -7.83
N LYS A 185 3.87 -9.71 -8.18
CA LYS A 185 3.89 -11.10 -8.67
C LYS A 185 4.80 -11.28 -9.89
N LYS A 186 4.89 -10.27 -10.75
CA LYS A 186 5.61 -10.33 -12.02
C LYS A 186 7.07 -9.90 -11.94
N SER A 187 7.39 -8.98 -11.03
CA SER A 187 8.75 -8.44 -10.86
C SER A 187 9.50 -9.07 -9.68
N ASN A 188 8.78 -9.63 -8.70
CA ASN A 188 9.32 -10.01 -7.38
C ASN A 188 10.13 -8.87 -6.73
N SER A 189 9.73 -7.62 -6.98
CA SER A 189 10.48 -6.43 -6.63
C SER A 189 9.61 -5.42 -5.92
N ILE A 190 9.99 -5.09 -4.69
CA ILE A 190 9.37 -4.00 -3.91
C ILE A 190 9.67 -2.64 -4.55
N TRP A 191 10.83 -2.49 -5.18
CA TRP A 191 11.22 -1.25 -5.86
C TRP A 191 10.31 -0.92 -7.03
N VAL A 192 9.91 -1.94 -7.81
CA VAL A 192 9.00 -1.73 -8.95
C VAL A 192 7.64 -1.25 -8.47
N THR A 193 7.05 -1.89 -7.46
CA THR A 193 5.72 -1.47 -6.97
C THR A 193 5.79 -0.13 -6.27
N TRP A 194 6.82 0.11 -5.46
CA TRP A 194 7.04 1.37 -4.76
C TRP A 194 7.21 2.57 -5.70
N ILE A 195 8.04 2.45 -6.75
CA ILE A 195 8.23 3.56 -7.71
C ILE A 195 6.95 3.79 -8.52
N VAL A 196 6.26 2.73 -8.94
CA VAL A 196 4.98 2.87 -9.65
C VAL A 196 3.94 3.56 -8.76
N HIS A 197 3.90 3.22 -7.47
CA HIS A 197 3.01 3.83 -6.49
C HIS A 197 3.34 5.29 -6.25
N ILE A 198 4.60 5.65 -5.97
CA ILE A 198 5.05 7.05 -5.85
C ILE A 198 4.67 7.84 -7.11
N THR A 199 4.96 7.29 -8.28
CA THR A 199 4.70 7.99 -9.55
C THR A 199 3.21 8.26 -9.73
N PHE A 200 2.38 7.27 -9.44
CA PHE A 200 0.93 7.42 -9.48
C PHE A 200 0.47 8.54 -8.54
N ASP A 201 0.84 8.46 -7.26
CA ASP A 201 0.43 9.43 -6.24
C ASP A 201 0.89 10.84 -6.61
N VAL A 202 2.17 11.03 -6.94
CA VAL A 202 2.71 12.34 -7.32
C VAL A 202 1.97 12.93 -8.53
N ILE A 203 1.64 12.12 -9.54
CA ILE A 203 0.86 12.59 -10.70
C ILE A 203 -0.55 13.00 -10.27
N THR A 204 -1.21 12.20 -9.42
CA THR A 204 -2.56 12.53 -8.92
C THR A 204 -2.58 13.74 -7.98
N PHE A 205 -1.45 14.08 -7.37
CA PHE A 205 -1.25 15.26 -6.53
C PHE A 205 -0.99 16.55 -7.31
N LEU A 206 -0.57 16.46 -8.58
CA LEU A 206 -0.24 17.64 -9.39
C LEU A 206 -1.35 18.71 -9.45
N PRO A 207 -2.64 18.37 -9.59
CA PRO A 207 -3.69 19.39 -9.61
C PRO A 207 -3.74 20.24 -8.34
N ILE A 208 -3.26 19.73 -7.20
CA ILE A 208 -3.21 20.48 -5.93
C ILE A 208 -1.85 21.19 -5.80
N LEU A 209 -0.75 20.53 -6.16
CA LEU A 209 0.62 21.05 -6.03
C LEU A 209 0.95 22.21 -6.99
N LEU A 210 0.17 22.36 -8.07
CA LEU A 210 0.36 23.39 -9.09
C LEU A 210 -0.64 24.56 -8.98
N ASN A 211 -1.59 24.48 -8.05
CA ASN A 211 -2.50 25.57 -7.70
C ASN A 211 -1.91 26.45 -6.60
#